data_AF-A0A2I0R5I2-F1
#
_entry.id   AF-A0A2I0R5I2-F1
#
_cell.length_a   1.000
_cell.length_b   1.000
_cell.length_c   1.000
_cell.angle_alpha   90.00
_cell.angle_beta   90.00
_cell.angle_gamma   90.00
#
_symmetry.space_group_name_H-M   'P 1'
#
loop_
_entity.id
_entity.type
_entity.pdbx_description
1 polymer ?
#
loop_
_entity_poly.entity_id
_entity_poly.type
_entity_poly.pdbx_seq_one_letter_code
_entity_poly.pdbx_strand_id
1 'polypeptide(L)'
;MVFAFLYISNTFHAQIIVRPGLGQIACPEPYTPSWVYGNKKIVTSGSQNCNVRLGLGTQNPKERLHVKGNTIINGSTLTHSLVIGQENRFAGKLSINHFGTPSSSSSLIHAGVLNPQTNFQKTVFLLKANGDLRLSNGTQDIFYVNGVDGITHTREVIVDGRNWPDFVFEDQYPLLKLDEVDLYIKSNAFKYLS
;
A
#
# COMPACT_ATOMS: atom_id res chain seq x y z
N MET A 1 26.53 36.82 16.84
CA MET A 1 26.30 35.41 17.20
C MET A 1 25.02 35.37 18.02
N VAL A 2 23.92 34.89 17.45
CA VAL A 2 22.60 34.89 18.12
C VAL A 2 22.50 33.58 18.92
N PHE A 3 22.47 33.70 20.24
CA PHE A 3 22.18 32.58 21.13
C PHE A 3 20.67 32.51 21.34
N ALA A 4 20.04 31.42 20.92
CA ALA A 4 18.68 31.11 21.35
C ALA A 4 18.78 30.47 22.74
N PHE A 5 18.41 31.23 23.77
CA PHE A 5 18.23 30.68 25.11
C PHE A 5 16.82 30.11 25.22
N LEU A 6 16.72 28.78 25.37
CA LEU A 6 15.50 28.13 25.79
C LEU A 6 15.43 28.22 27.32
N TYR A 7 14.48 28.99 27.84
CA TYR A 7 14.25 29.08 29.28
C TYR A 7 13.51 27.83 29.74
N ILE A 8 14.11 27.04 30.63
CA ILE A 8 13.53 25.82 31.21
C ILE A 8 13.44 26.04 32.72
N SER A 9 12.23 25.92 33.30
CA SER A 9 12.03 26.07 34.74
C SER A 9 12.41 24.79 35.52
N ASN A 10 12.83 24.98 36.77
CA ASN A 10 13.59 24.05 37.61
C ASN A 10 12.82 22.83 38.17
N THR A 11 11.81 22.30 37.50
CA THR A 11 11.10 21.11 37.99
C THR A 11 10.90 20.11 36.85
N PHE A 12 11.86 19.18 36.77
CA PHE A 12 11.87 17.92 36.00
C PHE A 12 11.67 18.03 34.48
N HIS A 13 12.73 18.19 33.68
CA HIS A 13 12.61 18.00 32.22
C HIS A 13 13.87 17.42 31.57
N ALA A 14 13.65 16.47 30.65
CA ALA A 14 14.67 15.97 29.73
C ALA A 14 15.26 17.14 28.92
N GLN A 15 16.59 17.23 28.92
CA GLN A 15 17.31 18.31 28.27
C GLN A 15 17.41 18.05 26.76
N ILE A 16 16.76 18.87 25.94
CA ILE A 16 17.01 18.89 24.50
C ILE A 16 18.21 19.81 24.26
N ILE A 17 19.42 19.25 24.22
CA ILE A 17 20.64 19.99 23.87
C ILE A 17 20.72 20.09 22.34
N VAL A 18 20.29 21.19 21.76
CA VAL A 18 20.57 21.49 20.35
C VAL A 18 21.95 22.14 20.29
N ARG A 19 22.99 21.36 19.92
CA ARG A 19 24.33 21.92 19.65
C ARG A 19 24.32 22.58 18.26
N PRO A 20 24.51 23.91 18.15
CA PRO A 20 24.37 24.62 16.87
C PRO A 20 25.36 24.18 15.78
N GLY A 21 26.41 23.41 16.13
CA GLY A 21 27.38 22.87 15.17
C GLY A 21 27.14 21.43 14.70
N LEU A 22 26.23 20.67 15.32
CA LEU A 22 26.04 19.24 15.01
C LEU A 22 24.59 18.82 14.78
N GLY A 23 23.59 19.65 15.14
CA GLY A 23 22.17 19.38 14.83
C GLY A 23 21.61 18.07 15.40
N GLN A 24 22.26 17.48 16.40
CA GLN A 24 21.87 16.21 17.01
C GLN A 24 21.06 16.46 18.28
N ILE A 25 19.90 15.80 18.39
CA ILE A 25 19.14 15.64 19.64
C ILE A 25 19.51 14.25 20.17
N ALA A 26 20.22 14.19 21.28
CA ALA A 26 20.56 12.94 21.97
C ALA A 26 19.88 12.92 23.34
N CYS A 27 19.23 11.80 23.68
CA CYS A 27 18.69 11.58 25.03
C CYS A 27 19.76 10.87 25.87
N PRO A 28 20.32 11.49 26.92
CA PRO A 28 21.20 10.80 27.85
C PRO A 28 20.35 9.93 28.79
N GLU A 29 20.22 8.64 28.44
CA GLU A 29 19.53 7.56 29.18
C GLU A 29 18.03 7.82 29.50
N PRO A 30 17.25 6.81 29.96
CA PRO A 30 16.07 6.22 29.29
C PRO A 30 14.79 7.08 29.33
N TYR A 31 14.91 8.40 29.36
CA TYR A 31 13.81 9.34 29.36
C TYR A 31 13.25 9.45 27.95
N THR A 32 12.01 9.00 27.78
CA THR A 32 11.20 9.35 26.63
C THR A 32 10.91 10.85 26.70
N PRO A 33 11.33 11.67 25.73
CA PRO A 33 11.03 13.10 25.76
C PRO A 33 9.51 13.30 25.73
N SER A 34 8.96 13.96 26.74
CA SER A 34 7.54 14.28 26.83
C SER A 34 7.29 15.73 26.42
N TRP A 35 6.34 15.93 25.50
CA TRP A 35 5.86 17.26 25.12
C TRP A 35 4.80 17.69 26.14
N VAL A 36 5.23 18.41 27.18
CA VAL A 36 4.34 18.79 28.31
C VAL A 36 3.47 20.02 27.98
N TYR A 37 3.91 20.89 27.07
CA TYR A 37 3.20 22.12 26.71
C TYR A 37 3.19 22.37 25.19
N GLY A 38 2.05 22.81 24.66
CA GLY A 38 1.88 23.24 23.25
C GLY A 38 1.37 22.17 22.27
N ASN A 39 1.26 22.57 21.00
CA ASN A 39 0.93 21.65 19.90
C ASN A 39 2.04 20.62 19.77
N LYS A 40 1.76 19.35 20.09
CA LYS A 40 2.70 18.21 20.06
C LYS A 40 3.20 17.91 18.63
N LYS A 41 4.07 18.77 18.09
CA LYS A 41 4.52 18.73 16.69
C LYS A 41 6.03 18.95 16.62
N ILE A 42 6.72 18.08 15.88
CA ILE A 42 8.07 18.34 15.38
C ILE A 42 7.91 19.00 14.00
N VAL A 43 8.32 20.25 13.87
CA VAL A 43 8.26 21.00 12.61
C VAL A 43 9.68 21.33 12.18
N THR A 44 10.06 20.88 10.99
CA THR A 44 11.29 21.32 10.33
C THR A 44 10.92 22.28 9.21
N SER A 45 11.15 23.57 9.39
CA SER A 45 11.01 24.58 8.33
C SER A 45 12.41 25.04 7.89
N GLY A 46 12.70 24.87 6.60
CA GLY A 46 13.91 25.40 5.97
C GLY A 46 13.55 26.52 5.00
N SER A 47 14.33 27.59 4.97
CA SER A 47 14.34 28.54 3.84
C SER A 47 14.80 27.83 2.56
N GLN A 48 14.58 28.40 1.36
CA GLN A 48 15.05 27.83 0.08
C GLN A 48 16.56 27.47 0.08
N ASN A 49 17.34 28.08 0.99
CA ASN A 49 18.78 27.85 1.15
C ASN A 49 19.15 26.97 2.37
N CYS A 50 18.17 26.45 3.11
CA CYS A 50 18.39 25.60 4.29
C CYS A 50 17.69 24.26 4.12
N ASN A 51 18.44 23.25 3.67
CA ASN A 51 17.94 21.89 3.50
C ASN A 51 17.95 21.12 4.83
N VAL A 52 17.03 21.47 5.74
CA VAL A 52 16.85 20.71 6.98
C VAL A 52 16.33 19.30 6.64
N ARG A 53 17.02 18.28 7.16
CA ARG A 53 16.65 16.85 7.02
C ARG A 53 16.54 16.22 8.40
N LEU A 54 15.47 15.46 8.64
CA LEU A 54 15.23 14.71 9.87
C LEU A 54 15.67 13.25 9.69
N GLY A 55 16.73 12.86 10.39
CA GLY A 55 17.17 11.47 10.48
C GLY A 55 16.70 10.81 11.78
N LEU A 56 16.05 9.65 11.70
CA LEU A 56 15.76 8.78 12.84
C LEU A 56 16.60 7.51 12.70
N GLY A 57 17.51 7.24 13.64
CA GLY A 57 18.44 6.11 13.57
C GLY A 57 19.62 6.29 12.58
N THR A 58 19.79 7.48 11.99
CA THR A 58 20.90 7.81 11.08
C THR A 58 21.35 9.25 11.25
N GLN A 59 22.65 9.49 11.20
CA GLN A 59 23.25 10.83 11.24
C GLN A 59 23.42 11.45 9.84
N ASN A 60 23.30 10.64 8.77
CA ASN A 60 23.46 11.06 7.38
C ASN A 60 22.14 10.83 6.61
N PRO A 61 21.11 11.66 6.82
CA PRO A 61 19.84 11.53 6.12
C PRO A 61 19.99 11.82 4.63
N LYS A 62 19.49 10.90 3.78
CA LYS A 62 19.53 11.03 2.32
C LYS A 62 18.34 11.83 1.78
N GLU A 63 17.24 11.86 2.54
CA GLU A 63 16.01 12.56 2.21
C GLU A 63 15.56 13.48 3.36
N ARG A 64 14.54 14.30 3.13
CA ARG A 64 13.96 15.22 4.14
C ARG A 64 13.53 14.51 5.42
N LEU A 65 13.03 13.29 5.31
CA LEU A 65 12.82 12.36 6.43
C LEU A 65 13.48 11.04 6.07
N HIS A 66 14.43 10.58 6.89
CA HIS A 66 15.09 9.28 6.72
C HIS A 66 15.02 8.50 8.03
N VAL A 67 14.26 7.40 8.04
CA VAL A 67 14.22 6.46 9.16
C VAL A 67 15.05 5.23 8.83
N LYS A 68 16.10 4.96 9.63
CA LYS A 68 16.89 3.73 9.57
C LYS A 68 16.40 2.79 10.67
N GLY A 69 15.40 1.98 10.36
CA GLY A 69 14.80 1.00 11.28
C GLY A 69 13.31 0.81 11.03
N ASN A 70 12.66 0.04 11.90
CA ASN A 70 11.21 -0.19 11.85
C ASN A 70 10.45 1.09 12.23
N THR A 71 9.34 1.36 11.54
CA THR A 71 8.47 2.51 11.82
C THR A 71 7.03 2.03 12.01
N ILE A 72 6.33 2.56 13.02
CA ILE A 72 4.88 2.39 13.18
C ILE A 72 4.22 3.72 12.82
N ILE A 73 3.27 3.69 11.90
CA ILE A 73 2.50 4.87 11.47
C ILE A 73 1.02 4.59 11.73
N ASN A 74 0.47 5.23 12.77
CA ASN A 74 -0.93 5.12 13.15
C ASN A 74 -1.63 6.47 12.94
N GLY A 75 -2.81 6.46 12.34
CA GLY A 75 -3.69 7.62 12.25
C GLY A 75 -4.72 7.61 13.38
N SER A 76 -5.12 8.78 13.88
CA SER A 76 -6.15 8.92 14.93
C SER A 76 -7.57 9.10 14.38
N THR A 77 -7.77 8.91 13.07
CA THR A 77 -9.03 9.21 12.35
C THR A 77 -9.43 8.05 11.43
N LEU A 78 -10.67 8.07 10.93
CA LEU A 78 -11.21 7.13 9.92
C LEU A 78 -10.51 7.20 8.54
N THR A 79 -9.42 7.96 8.42
CA THR A 79 -8.73 8.26 7.17
C THR A 79 -7.30 7.77 7.26
N HIS A 80 -6.92 6.87 6.34
CA HIS A 80 -5.56 6.44 5.93
C HIS A 80 -4.41 6.55 6.96
N SER A 81 -3.79 5.43 7.29
CA SER A 81 -2.62 5.38 8.19
C SER A 81 -1.33 5.85 7.52
N LEU A 82 -1.18 5.69 6.21
CA LEU A 82 -0.05 6.25 5.45
C LEU A 82 -0.56 6.83 4.13
N VAL A 83 -0.18 8.08 3.86
CA VAL A 83 -0.42 8.77 2.59
C VAL A 83 0.92 9.21 2.00
N ILE A 84 1.24 8.73 0.81
CA ILE A 84 2.42 9.15 0.03
C ILE A 84 1.91 9.93 -1.20
N GLY A 85 2.27 11.20 -1.28
CA GLY A 85 1.87 12.11 -2.38
C GLY A 85 1.88 13.57 -1.91
N GLN A 86 1.96 14.53 -2.85
CA GLN A 86 1.86 15.95 -2.51
C GLN A 86 0.41 16.39 -2.38
N GLU A 87 0.12 17.29 -1.44
CA GLU A 87 -1.23 17.86 -1.27
C GLU A 87 -1.64 18.84 -2.39
N ASN A 88 -0.72 19.35 -3.22
CA ASN A 88 -1.03 20.56 -4.01
C ASN A 88 -0.57 20.64 -5.48
N ARG A 89 -0.02 19.61 -6.12
CA ARG A 89 0.22 19.61 -7.58
C ARG A 89 0.24 18.18 -8.11
N PHE A 90 -0.59 17.88 -9.12
CA PHE A 90 -0.62 16.64 -9.94
C PHE A 90 0.23 15.48 -9.40
N ALA A 91 -0.14 14.92 -8.24
CA ALA A 91 0.65 13.90 -7.58
C ALA A 91 -0.13 12.58 -7.55
N GLY A 92 0.57 11.50 -7.88
CA GLY A 92 0.12 10.16 -7.51
C GLY A 92 -0.03 10.10 -5.99
N LYS A 93 -1.20 9.67 -5.52
CA LYS A 93 -1.47 9.42 -4.12
C LYS A 93 -1.52 7.91 -3.91
N LEU A 94 -0.70 7.40 -2.99
CA LEU A 94 -0.83 6.05 -2.43
C LEU A 94 -1.33 6.16 -1.01
N SER A 95 -2.43 5.47 -0.74
CA SER A 95 -3.07 5.39 0.57
C SER A 95 -3.11 3.94 1.03
N ILE A 96 -2.61 3.68 2.24
CA ILE A 96 -2.74 2.40 2.93
C ILE A 96 -3.58 2.62 4.19
N ASN A 97 -4.59 1.78 4.41
CA ASN A 97 -5.49 1.88 5.57
C ASN A 97 -5.12 0.86 6.67
N HIS A 98 -5.41 1.22 7.92
CA HIS A 98 -5.21 0.38 9.11
C HIS A 98 -6.36 -0.63 9.28
N PHE A 99 -6.03 -1.85 9.74
CA PHE A 99 -6.99 -2.88 10.13
C PHE A 99 -7.71 -2.48 11.42
N GLY A 100 -8.77 -1.68 11.32
CA GLY A 100 -9.59 -1.28 12.46
C GLY A 100 -11.03 -0.98 12.02
N THR A 101 -11.90 -2.00 12.17
CA THR A 101 -13.33 -2.02 11.86
C THR A 101 -13.76 -1.31 10.57
N PRO A 102 -13.37 -1.82 9.39
CA PRO A 102 -13.92 -1.33 8.15
C PRO A 102 -15.37 -1.84 7.97
N SER A 103 -16.26 -1.00 7.45
CA SER A 103 -17.39 -1.54 6.68
C SER A 103 -16.82 -2.50 5.63
N SER A 104 -17.56 -3.55 5.26
CA SER A 104 -17.09 -4.57 4.29
C SER A 104 -16.50 -3.95 3.01
N SER A 105 -16.83 -2.71 2.66
CA SER A 105 -16.35 -2.01 1.47
C SER A 105 -15.18 -1.03 1.65
N SER A 106 -14.45 -1.02 2.77
CA SER A 106 -13.34 -0.05 2.94
C SER A 106 -12.16 -0.34 2.01
N SER A 107 -11.52 0.69 1.48
CA SER A 107 -10.29 0.53 0.68
C SER A 107 -9.13 0.08 1.57
N LEU A 108 -8.34 -0.90 1.15
CA LEU A 108 -7.08 -1.29 1.80
C LEU A 108 -5.90 -0.57 1.16
N ILE A 109 -5.87 -0.60 -0.18
CA ILE A 109 -4.87 0.09 -1.00
C ILE A 109 -5.64 0.92 -2.03
N HIS A 110 -5.36 2.22 -2.06
CA HIS A 110 -5.94 3.14 -3.03
C HIS A 110 -4.81 3.92 -3.68
N ALA A 111 -4.64 3.74 -4.99
CA ALA A 111 -3.71 4.53 -5.79
C ALA A 111 -4.42 5.25 -6.92
N GLY A 112 -4.08 6.53 -7.11
CA GLY A 112 -4.72 7.36 -8.10
C GLY A 112 -4.12 8.75 -8.20
N VAL A 113 -4.74 9.58 -9.02
CA VAL A 113 -4.45 11.01 -9.13
C VAL A 113 -5.55 11.78 -8.41
N LEU A 114 -5.17 12.73 -7.57
CA LEU A 114 -6.08 13.68 -6.95
C LEU A 114 -5.57 15.10 -7.25
N ASN A 115 -6.43 15.92 -7.82
CA ASN A 115 -6.27 17.36 -7.90
C ASN A 115 -7.34 18.02 -7.02
N PRO A 116 -6.99 18.44 -5.79
CA PRO A 116 -7.95 19.03 -4.87
C PRO A 116 -8.42 20.42 -5.29
N GLN A 117 -7.73 21.10 -6.22
CA GLN A 117 -8.12 22.43 -6.68
C GLN A 117 -9.28 22.37 -7.69
N THR A 118 -9.28 21.34 -8.54
CA THR A 118 -10.33 21.13 -9.56
C THR A 118 -11.33 20.06 -9.14
N ASN A 119 -11.16 19.47 -7.93
CA ASN A 119 -11.86 18.26 -7.50
C ASN A 119 -11.74 17.09 -8.50
N PHE A 120 -10.67 17.06 -9.31
CA PHE A 120 -10.45 15.96 -10.25
C PHE A 120 -9.83 14.79 -9.49
N GLN A 121 -10.50 13.65 -9.49
CA GLN A 121 -9.99 12.42 -8.90
C GLN A 121 -10.06 11.30 -9.92
N LYS A 122 -8.99 10.51 -10.01
CA LYS A 122 -8.90 9.32 -10.84
C LYS A 122 -8.28 8.19 -10.04
N THR A 123 -9.08 7.18 -9.73
CA THR A 123 -8.57 5.93 -9.18
C THR A 123 -7.95 5.11 -10.31
N VAL A 124 -6.75 4.59 -10.09
CA VAL A 124 -6.05 3.73 -11.05
C VAL A 124 -6.01 2.30 -10.53
N PHE A 125 -5.74 2.13 -9.24
CA PHE A 125 -5.69 0.84 -8.55
C PHE A 125 -6.47 0.92 -7.24
N LEU A 126 -7.33 -0.06 -7.01
CA LEU A 126 -8.11 -0.16 -5.78
C LEU A 126 -8.19 -1.61 -5.32
N LEU A 127 -7.79 -1.84 -4.07
CA LEU A 127 -8.06 -3.08 -3.34
C LEU A 127 -8.95 -2.74 -2.15
N LYS A 128 -10.04 -3.49 -1.94
CA LYS A 128 -10.98 -3.30 -0.84
C LYS A 128 -10.99 -4.48 0.13
N ALA A 129 -11.54 -4.25 1.32
CA ALA A 129 -11.63 -5.22 2.41
C ALA A 129 -12.59 -6.39 2.10
N ASN A 130 -13.58 -6.19 1.22
CA ASN A 130 -14.45 -7.27 0.73
C ASN A 130 -13.78 -8.15 -0.33
N GLY A 131 -12.52 -7.87 -0.71
CA GLY A 131 -11.80 -8.62 -1.74
C GLY A 131 -11.90 -8.03 -3.15
N ASP A 132 -12.66 -6.94 -3.35
CA ASP A 132 -12.72 -6.32 -4.68
C ASP A 132 -11.33 -5.80 -5.07
N LEU A 133 -10.89 -6.15 -6.28
CA LEU A 133 -9.69 -5.63 -6.91
C LEU A 133 -10.06 -4.93 -8.22
N ARG A 134 -9.62 -3.68 -8.40
CA ARG A 134 -9.92 -2.88 -9.60
C ARG A 134 -8.67 -2.22 -10.17
N LEU A 135 -8.58 -2.28 -11.50
CA LEU A 135 -7.70 -1.43 -12.31
C LEU A 135 -8.56 -0.60 -13.24
N SER A 136 -8.38 0.72 -13.25
CA SER A 136 -9.17 1.65 -14.05
C SER A 136 -8.32 2.57 -14.92
N ASN A 137 -8.80 2.84 -16.13
CA ASN A 137 -8.22 3.83 -17.04
C ASN A 137 -8.82 5.23 -16.85
N GLY A 138 -9.73 5.42 -15.90
CA GLY A 138 -10.43 6.68 -15.59
C GLY A 138 -11.81 6.85 -16.22
N THR A 139 -12.21 5.99 -17.16
CA THR A 139 -13.58 5.97 -17.69
C THR A 139 -14.31 4.67 -17.32
N GLN A 140 -13.58 3.57 -17.17
CA GLN A 140 -14.13 2.27 -16.77
C GLN A 140 -13.07 1.44 -16.03
N ASP A 141 -13.53 0.38 -15.36
CA ASP A 141 -12.63 -0.68 -14.89
C ASP A 141 -12.18 -1.50 -16.10
N ILE A 142 -10.86 -1.58 -16.32
CA ILE A 142 -10.26 -2.40 -17.38
C ILE A 142 -9.95 -3.82 -16.90
N PHE A 143 -9.89 -4.00 -15.58
CA PHE A 143 -9.82 -5.29 -14.91
C PHE A 143 -10.51 -5.17 -13.55
N TYR A 144 -11.40 -6.11 -13.24
CA TYR A 144 -12.15 -6.14 -12.00
C TYR A 144 -12.29 -7.57 -11.49
N VAL A 145 -12.02 -7.79 -10.22
CA VAL A 145 -12.35 -9.03 -9.50
C VAL A 145 -13.39 -8.67 -8.45
N ASN A 146 -14.53 -9.36 -8.47
CA ASN A 146 -15.54 -9.27 -7.43
C ASN A 146 -15.07 -10.09 -6.22
N GLY A 147 -14.98 -9.44 -5.06
CA GLY A 147 -14.47 -10.09 -3.86
C GLY A 147 -15.43 -11.10 -3.20
N VAL A 148 -16.71 -11.09 -3.59
CA VAL A 148 -17.73 -11.99 -3.02
C VAL A 148 -17.74 -13.36 -3.71
N ASP A 149 -17.76 -13.37 -5.04
CA ASP A 149 -17.89 -14.59 -5.86
C ASP A 149 -16.61 -14.95 -6.65
N GLY A 150 -15.60 -14.08 -6.64
CA GLY A 150 -14.34 -14.26 -7.37
C GLY A 150 -14.45 -14.05 -8.88
N ILE A 151 -15.62 -13.62 -9.39
CA ILE A 151 -15.82 -13.42 -10.83
C ILE A 151 -14.89 -12.29 -11.30
N THR A 152 -14.12 -12.61 -12.34
CA THR A 152 -13.16 -11.68 -12.95
C THR A 152 -13.70 -11.16 -14.27
N HIS A 153 -13.77 -9.84 -14.38
CA HIS A 153 -14.13 -9.12 -15.60
C HIS A 153 -12.86 -8.55 -16.23
N THR A 154 -12.57 -9.00 -17.44
CA THR A 154 -11.50 -8.48 -18.31
C THR A 154 -11.95 -8.62 -19.76
N ARG A 155 -11.35 -7.83 -20.66
CA ARG A 155 -11.66 -7.89 -22.09
C ARG A 155 -10.96 -9.05 -22.79
N GLU A 156 -9.73 -9.33 -22.42
CA GLU A 156 -8.89 -10.34 -23.05
C GLU A 156 -7.92 -10.87 -21.99
N VAL A 157 -7.66 -12.18 -22.05
CA VAL A 157 -6.62 -12.84 -21.26
C VAL A 157 -5.67 -13.48 -22.26
N ILE A 158 -4.46 -12.94 -22.34
CA ILE A 158 -3.39 -13.55 -23.11
C ILE A 158 -2.69 -14.56 -22.19
N VAL A 159 -2.72 -15.84 -22.58
CA VAL A 159 -2.03 -16.91 -21.86
C VAL A 159 -0.79 -17.29 -22.66
N ASP A 160 0.37 -16.83 -22.21
CA ASP A 160 1.66 -17.19 -22.81
C ASP A 160 2.06 -18.61 -22.40
N GLY A 161 1.43 -19.61 -23.01
CA GLY A 161 1.74 -21.02 -22.82
C GLY A 161 3.02 -21.40 -23.56
N ARG A 162 4.19 -21.32 -22.91
CA ARG A 162 5.45 -21.78 -23.53
C ARG A 162 5.49 -23.29 -23.83
N ASN A 163 4.66 -24.09 -23.14
CA ASN A 163 4.54 -25.54 -23.28
C ASN A 163 3.08 -25.96 -23.07
N TRP A 164 2.19 -25.67 -24.03
CA TRP A 164 0.89 -26.34 -24.06
C TRP A 164 1.11 -27.72 -24.71
N PRO A 165 0.80 -28.85 -24.05
CA PRO A 165 0.81 -30.14 -24.72
C PRO A 165 -0.35 -30.20 -25.71
N ASP A 166 -0.04 -30.04 -26.99
CA ASP A 166 -0.98 -30.22 -28.11
C ASP A 166 -0.98 -31.69 -28.51
N PHE A 167 -1.68 -32.51 -27.73
CA PHE A 167 -1.88 -33.92 -28.07
C PHE A 167 -3.06 -34.02 -29.03
N VAL A 168 -2.77 -33.91 -30.32
CA VAL A 168 -3.67 -34.40 -31.37
C VAL A 168 -3.45 -35.89 -31.56
N PHE A 169 -4.52 -36.62 -31.87
CA PHE A 169 -4.40 -38.03 -32.25
C PHE A 169 -3.53 -38.16 -33.50
N GLU A 170 -2.72 -39.22 -33.57
CA GLU A 170 -1.99 -39.56 -34.80
C GLU A 170 -2.97 -39.79 -35.95
N ASP A 171 -2.57 -39.48 -37.19
CA ASP A 171 -3.40 -39.69 -38.40
C ASP A 171 -3.90 -41.14 -38.55
N GLN A 172 -3.20 -42.09 -37.94
CA GLN A 172 -3.50 -43.52 -37.95
C GLN A 172 -4.01 -44.03 -36.61
N TYR A 173 -4.47 -43.14 -35.72
CA TYR A 173 -5.02 -43.54 -34.44
C TYR A 173 -6.20 -44.49 -34.66
N PRO A 174 -6.08 -45.77 -34.25
CA PRO A 174 -7.12 -46.75 -34.51
C PRO A 174 -8.34 -46.40 -33.68
N LEU A 175 -9.37 -45.88 -34.33
CA LEU A 175 -10.66 -45.68 -33.70
C LEU A 175 -11.19 -47.04 -33.26
N LEU A 176 -11.50 -47.17 -31.96
CA LEU A 176 -12.20 -48.35 -31.48
C LEU A 176 -13.52 -48.49 -32.26
N LYS A 177 -13.90 -49.74 -32.54
CA LYS A 177 -15.20 -50.04 -33.13
C LYS A 177 -16.29 -49.56 -32.18
N LEU A 178 -17.40 -49.08 -32.74
CA LEU A 178 -18.52 -48.57 -31.95
C LEU A 178 -19.01 -49.56 -30.89
N ASP A 179 -19.01 -50.86 -31.20
CA ASP A 179 -19.41 -51.92 -30.27
C ASP A 179 -18.46 -52.02 -29.06
N GLU A 180 -17.15 -51.84 -29.28
CA GLU A 180 -16.14 -51.86 -28.22
C GLU A 180 -16.19 -50.58 -27.37
N VAL A 181 -16.45 -49.43 -28.01
CA VAL A 181 -16.69 -48.16 -27.31
C VAL A 181 -17.95 -48.26 -26.44
N ASP A 182 -19.03 -48.82 -26.96
CA ASP A 182 -20.28 -49.02 -26.23
C ASP A 182 -20.10 -49.97 -25.02
N LEU A 183 -19.37 -51.08 -25.19
CA LEU A 183 -18.98 -51.97 -24.10
C LEU A 183 -18.12 -51.26 -23.04
N TYR A 184 -17.16 -50.45 -23.46
CA TYR A 184 -16.31 -49.68 -22.54
C TYR A 184 -17.13 -48.66 -21.73
N ILE A 185 -18.05 -47.93 -22.37
CA ILE A 185 -18.95 -46.97 -21.71
C ILE A 185 -19.89 -47.69 -20.74
N LYS A 186 -20.50 -48.80 -21.14
CA LYS A 186 -21.39 -49.58 -20.26
C LYS A 186 -20.68 -50.17 -19.05
N SER A 187 -19.41 -50.56 -19.20
CA SER A 187 -18.61 -51.14 -18.10
C SER A 187 -17.99 -50.11 -17.16
N ASN A 188 -17.73 -48.87 -17.62
CA ASN A 188 -16.99 -47.87 -16.84
C ASN A 188 -17.79 -46.59 -16.52
N ALA A 189 -18.84 -46.25 -17.27
CA ALA A 189 -19.55 -44.97 -17.14
C ALA A 189 -20.90 -45.05 -16.43
N PHE A 190 -21.49 -46.24 -16.27
CA PHE A 190 -22.83 -46.37 -15.68
C PHE A 190 -22.87 -47.37 -14.52
N LYS A 191 -22.70 -46.85 -13.30
CA LYS A 191 -23.31 -47.43 -12.11
C LYS A 191 -24.69 -46.79 -11.99
N TYR A 192 -25.76 -47.52 -12.31
CA TYR A 192 -27.11 -47.03 -11.99
C TYR A 192 -27.18 -46.81 -10.49
N LEU A 193 -27.41 -45.57 -10.06
CA LEU A 193 -27.90 -45.27 -8.73
C LEU A 193 -29.35 -45.76 -8.71
N SER A 194 -29.57 -46.96 -8.16
CA SER A 194 -30.86 -47.42 -7.67
C SER A 194 -31.17 -46.76 -6.33
#